data_AF-A0A2V5PKQ3-F1
#
_entry.id   AF-A0A2V5PKQ3-F1
#
_cell.length_a   1.000
_cell.length_b   1.000
_cell.length_c   1.000
_cell.angle_alpha   90.00
_cell.angle_beta   90.00
_cell.angle_gamma   90.00
#
_symmetry.space_group_name_H-M   'P 1'
#
loop_
_entity.id
_entity.type
_entity.pdbx_description
1 polymer ?
#
loop_
_entity_poly.entity_id
_entity_poly.type
_entity_poly.pdbx_seq_one_letter_code
_entity_poly.pdbx_strand_id
1 'polypeptide(L)'
;MTTLTSSATFSIGDATTVIEQADIVILPVASVGQGRGRLVHPVLGTYDYLHAPDEWTNLDGDVIISPIWSSSKTLSGSSNTLWMGDIRDTVVEEKWTGALSASLTHLRALLAMWQMPPDPAADYVEWWPSYANALGYKVLLIALEVGGQAISLNYVARQGWVAAPITLRLKIAERI
;
A
#
# COMPACT_ATOMS: atom_id res chain seq x y z
N MET A 1 58.85 -27.97 -50.31
CA MET A 1 57.63 -27.17 -50.05
C MET A 1 57.12 -27.61 -48.68
N THR A 2 57.25 -26.76 -47.67
CA THR A 2 56.91 -27.07 -46.27
C THR A 2 55.68 -26.28 -45.88
N THR A 3 54.59 -26.99 -45.56
CA THR A 3 53.35 -26.40 -45.07
C THR A 3 53.46 -26.24 -43.55
N LEU A 4 53.38 -25.01 -43.05
CA LEU A 4 53.27 -24.72 -41.62
C LEU A 4 51.79 -24.70 -41.24
N THR A 5 51.34 -25.67 -40.46
CA THR A 5 50.03 -25.66 -39.82
C THR A 5 50.15 -25.08 -38.43
N SER A 6 49.52 -23.92 -38.20
CA SER A 6 49.27 -23.40 -36.85
C SER A 6 47.89 -23.90 -36.41
N SER A 7 47.84 -24.57 -35.26
CA SER A 7 46.61 -24.79 -34.52
C SER A 7 46.74 -24.14 -33.15
N ALA A 8 45.66 -23.51 -32.70
CA ALA A 8 45.53 -23.01 -31.34
C ALA A 8 44.21 -23.53 -30.77
N THR A 9 44.29 -24.22 -29.65
CA THR A 9 43.14 -24.62 -28.84
C THR A 9 42.91 -23.54 -27.79
N PHE A 10 41.70 -22.98 -27.74
CA PHE A 10 41.27 -22.14 -26.64
C PHE A 10 40.20 -22.90 -25.85
N SER A 11 40.32 -22.91 -24.53
CA SER A 11 39.33 -23.45 -23.62
C SER A 11 38.21 -22.43 -23.42
N ILE A 12 36.99 -22.76 -23.82
CA ILE A 12 35.79 -22.06 -23.36
C ILE A 12 35.53 -22.57 -21.94
N GLY A 13 35.83 -21.76 -20.93
CA GLY A 13 35.41 -22.06 -19.56
C GLY A 13 33.90 -21.98 -19.48
N ASP A 14 33.25 -22.95 -18.83
CA ASP A 14 31.82 -22.91 -18.55
C ASP A 14 31.47 -21.56 -17.90
N ALA A 15 30.61 -20.80 -18.56
CA ALA A 15 30.11 -19.56 -18.01
C ALA A 15 29.34 -19.90 -16.73
N THR A 16 29.74 -19.27 -15.63
CA THR A 16 29.04 -19.43 -14.35
C THR A 16 27.60 -18.97 -14.54
N THR A 17 26.63 -19.85 -14.28
CA THR A 17 25.22 -19.47 -14.27
C THR A 17 25.02 -18.39 -13.22
N VAL A 18 24.70 -17.18 -13.66
CA VAL A 18 24.26 -16.11 -12.76
C VAL A 18 22.88 -16.51 -12.28
N ILE A 19 22.80 -17.05 -11.07
CA ILE A 19 21.54 -17.27 -10.39
C ILE A 19 21.12 -15.92 -9.84
N GLU A 20 20.18 -15.26 -10.53
CA GLU A 20 19.49 -14.11 -9.95
C GLU A 20 18.53 -14.64 -8.87
N GLN A 21 18.94 -14.52 -7.61
CA GLN A 21 18.04 -14.64 -6.47
C GLN A 21 17.45 -13.28 -6.17
N ALA A 22 16.12 -13.19 -6.24
CA ALA A 22 15.37 -12.09 -5.65
C ALA A 22 14.84 -12.55 -4.30
N ASP A 23 15.34 -11.96 -3.21
CA ASP A 23 14.77 -12.17 -1.89
C ASP A 23 13.41 -11.47 -1.83
N ILE A 24 12.33 -12.24 -1.91
CA ILE A 24 10.98 -11.73 -1.63
C ILE A 24 10.86 -11.62 -0.12
N VAL A 25 11.06 -10.41 0.41
CA VAL A 25 10.80 -10.13 1.82
C VAL A 25 9.29 -10.22 2.05
N ILE A 26 8.87 -11.32 2.67
CA ILE A 26 7.51 -11.45 3.21
C ILE A 26 7.47 -10.56 4.45
N LEU A 27 6.83 -9.40 4.32
CA LEU A 27 6.64 -8.50 5.46
C LEU A 27 5.71 -9.18 6.50
N PRO A 28 5.97 -9.00 7.80
CA PRO A 28 5.10 -9.53 8.83
C PRO A 28 3.70 -8.93 8.69
N VAL A 29 2.69 -9.75 8.96
CA VAL A 29 1.30 -9.30 9.05
C VAL A 29 1.22 -8.12 10.01
N ALA A 30 0.47 -7.09 9.62
CA ALA A 30 0.19 -5.96 10.47
C ALA A 30 -0.37 -6.48 11.81
N SER A 31 0.24 -6.05 12.93
CA SER A 31 -0.12 -6.48 14.29
C SER A 31 -1.63 -6.33 14.55
N VAL A 32 -2.19 -7.06 15.53
CA VAL A 32 -3.60 -6.89 15.89
C VAL A 32 -3.77 -5.52 16.58
N GLY A 33 -4.16 -4.51 15.81
CA GLY A 33 -4.51 -3.20 16.32
C GLY A 33 -5.74 -3.27 17.24
N GLN A 34 -5.88 -2.29 18.12
CA GLN A 34 -6.98 -2.20 19.10
C GLN A 34 -7.88 -0.98 18.85
N GLY A 35 -7.55 -0.17 17.84
CA GLY A 35 -8.27 1.04 17.49
C GLY A 35 -9.42 0.80 16.51
N ARG A 36 -9.99 1.90 16.02
CA ARG A 36 -11.11 1.88 15.06
C ARG A 36 -10.74 2.43 13.69
N GLY A 37 -9.66 3.18 13.58
CA GLY A 37 -9.32 3.95 12.38
C GLY A 37 -9.73 5.42 12.51
N ARG A 38 -8.97 6.29 11.83
CA ARG A 38 -9.21 7.73 11.76
C ARG A 38 -8.76 8.26 10.40
N LEU A 39 -9.52 9.22 9.88
CA LEU A 39 -9.10 10.09 8.79
C LEU A 39 -8.99 11.53 9.28
N VAL A 40 -7.92 12.24 8.91
CA VAL A 40 -7.77 13.68 9.15
C VAL A 40 -7.69 14.37 7.80
N HIS A 41 -8.69 15.18 7.51
CA HIS A 41 -8.70 16.01 6.32
C HIS A 41 -8.22 17.43 6.68
N PRO A 42 -7.36 18.05 5.87
CA PRO A 42 -6.80 19.38 6.16
C PRO A 42 -7.81 20.54 6.28
N VAL A 43 -9.07 20.32 5.86
CA VAL A 43 -10.11 21.36 5.78
C VAL A 43 -11.39 20.88 6.45
N LEU A 44 -11.81 19.65 6.17
CA LEU A 44 -13.01 19.06 6.78
C LEU A 44 -12.79 18.60 8.23
N GLY A 45 -11.55 18.59 8.70
CA GLY A 45 -11.17 18.17 10.05
C GLY A 45 -11.06 16.66 10.19
N THR A 46 -11.14 16.20 11.45
CA THR A 46 -10.93 14.81 11.81
C THR A 46 -12.23 14.02 11.82
N TYR A 47 -12.20 12.85 11.21
CA TYR A 47 -13.25 11.84 11.31
C TYR A 47 -12.71 10.57 11.97
N ASP A 48 -13.16 10.34 13.20
CA ASP A 48 -12.92 9.10 13.93
C ASP A 48 -13.96 8.06 13.55
N TYR A 49 -13.51 6.86 13.17
CA TYR A 49 -14.43 5.80 12.76
C TYR A 49 -15.26 5.32 13.95
N LEU A 50 -16.57 5.13 13.72
CA LEU A 50 -17.48 4.61 14.74
C LEU A 50 -17.14 3.16 15.10
N HIS A 51 -16.76 2.38 14.10
CA HIS A 51 -16.35 0.98 14.18
C HIS A 51 -15.26 0.71 13.12
N ALA A 52 -14.37 -0.24 13.41
CA ALA A 52 -13.34 -0.67 12.48
C ALA A 52 -13.97 -1.28 11.21
N PRO A 53 -13.26 -1.23 10.06
CA PRO A 53 -13.63 -2.03 8.90
C PRO A 53 -13.62 -3.53 9.25
N ASP A 54 -14.52 -4.28 8.62
CA ASP A 54 -14.62 -5.73 8.77
C ASP A 54 -13.47 -6.44 8.04
N GLU A 55 -13.04 -5.86 6.91
CA GLU A 55 -11.98 -6.40 6.07
C GLU A 55 -11.10 -5.26 5.54
N TRP A 56 -9.80 -5.55 5.39
CA TRP A 56 -8.86 -4.67 4.72
C TRP A 56 -7.89 -5.47 3.86
N THR A 57 -7.44 -4.88 2.75
CA THR A 57 -6.51 -5.53 1.81
C THR A 57 -5.37 -4.59 1.45
N ASN A 58 -4.19 -5.15 1.17
CA ASN A 58 -2.95 -4.42 0.86
C ASN A 58 -2.48 -3.44 1.93
N LEU A 59 -3.02 -3.54 3.15
CA LEU A 59 -2.48 -2.88 4.33
C LEU A 59 -1.46 -3.83 4.99
N ASP A 60 -0.22 -3.76 4.55
CA ASP A 60 0.92 -4.46 5.18
C ASP A 60 1.48 -3.65 6.38
N GLY A 61 2.36 -4.28 7.17
CA GLY A 61 2.91 -3.69 8.40
C GLY A 61 3.80 -2.45 8.19
N ASP A 62 4.45 -2.32 7.02
CA ASP A 62 5.13 -1.10 6.58
C ASP A 62 5.06 -1.01 5.05
N VAL A 63 4.70 0.17 4.55
CA VAL A 63 4.58 0.44 3.10
C VAL A 63 5.87 1.04 2.53
N ILE A 64 6.80 1.43 3.41
CA ILE A 64 8.14 1.88 3.04
C ILE A 64 9.04 0.66 2.86
N ILE A 65 9.54 0.47 1.64
CA ILE A 65 10.62 -0.46 1.34
C ILE A 65 11.92 0.24 1.73
N SER A 66 12.55 -0.22 2.81
CA SER A 66 13.83 0.34 3.27
C SER A 66 14.92 0.13 2.22
N PRO A 67 15.85 1.09 2.03
CA PRO A 67 16.98 0.91 1.13
C PRO A 67 17.84 -0.28 1.59
N ILE A 68 18.30 -1.07 0.62
CA ILE A 68 19.17 -2.22 0.88
C ILE A 68 20.60 -1.81 0.52
N TRP A 69 21.52 -2.01 1.46
CA TRP A 69 22.95 -1.84 1.21
C TRP A 69 23.65 -3.18 1.34
N SER A 70 24.31 -3.61 0.26
CA SER A 70 25.23 -4.75 0.27
C SER A 70 26.66 -4.30 -0.03
N SER A 71 27.60 -4.88 0.71
CA SER A 71 29.03 -4.68 0.50
C SER A 71 29.67 -6.04 0.23
N SER A 72 30.33 -6.18 -0.92
CA SER A 72 31.11 -7.37 -1.27
C SER A 72 32.61 -7.05 -1.21
N LYS A 73 33.39 -7.97 -0.65
CA LYS A 73 34.85 -7.82 -0.56
C LYS A 73 35.48 -8.22 -1.90
N THR A 74 36.27 -7.34 -2.49
CA THR A 74 36.99 -7.59 -3.76
C THR A 74 38.50 -7.66 -3.49
N LEU A 75 39.26 -8.14 -4.48
CA LEU A 75 40.74 -8.18 -4.41
C LEU A 75 41.36 -6.78 -4.25
N SER A 76 40.64 -5.72 -4.63
CA SER A 76 41.07 -4.32 -4.55
C SER A 76 40.43 -3.52 -3.41
N GLY A 77 39.61 -4.14 -2.54
CA GLY A 77 38.94 -3.46 -1.44
C GLY A 77 37.51 -3.97 -1.22
N SER A 78 36.53 -3.07 -1.27
CA SER A 78 35.10 -3.40 -1.16
C SER A 78 34.29 -2.71 -2.25
N SER A 79 33.37 -3.45 -2.85
CA SER A 79 32.37 -2.94 -3.78
C SER A 79 31.05 -2.81 -3.06
N ASN A 80 30.46 -1.62 -3.08
CA ASN A 80 29.18 -1.34 -2.45
C ASN A 80 28.10 -1.22 -3.51
N THR A 81 26.99 -1.94 -3.32
CA THR A 81 25.77 -1.77 -4.11
C THR A 81 24.68 -1.26 -3.19
N LEU A 82 24.09 -0.13 -3.55
CA LEU A 82 22.96 0.47 -2.86
C LEU A 82 21.74 0.37 -3.77
N TRP A 83 20.67 -0.26 -3.27
CA TRP A 83 19.36 -0.20 -3.88
C TRP A 83 18.53 0.84 -3.13
N MET A 84 18.00 1.81 -3.87
CA MET A 84 17.13 2.83 -3.30
C MET A 84 15.86 2.18 -2.74
N GLY A 85 15.41 2.67 -1.59
CA GLY A 85 14.10 2.32 -1.06
C GLY A 85 12.99 2.89 -1.96
N ASP A 86 11.79 2.34 -1.83
CA ASP A 86 10.61 2.74 -2.60
C ASP A 86 9.35 2.69 -1.74
N ILE A 87 8.30 3.38 -2.17
CA ILE A 87 6.96 3.28 -1.58
C ILE A 87 6.15 2.37 -2.50
N ARG A 88 5.55 1.33 -1.92
CA ARG A 88 4.77 0.38 -2.71
C ARG A 88 3.55 1.08 -3.33
N ASP A 89 3.50 1.16 -4.66
CA ASP A 89 2.34 1.70 -5.38
C ASP A 89 1.20 0.66 -5.44
N THR A 90 0.53 0.47 -4.30
CA THR A 90 -0.63 -0.43 -4.17
C THR A 90 -1.84 0.31 -3.67
N VAL A 91 -3.00 -0.05 -4.23
CA VAL A 91 -4.30 0.42 -3.75
C VAL A 91 -4.68 -0.39 -2.52
N VAL A 92 -4.98 0.31 -1.45
CA VAL A 92 -5.43 -0.23 -0.16
C VAL A 92 -6.95 -0.14 -0.11
N GLU A 93 -7.61 -1.21 0.32
CA GLU A 93 -9.07 -1.23 0.43
C GLU A 93 -9.49 -1.42 1.88
N GLU A 94 -10.41 -0.59 2.37
CA GLU A 94 -11.18 -0.80 3.61
C GLU A 94 -12.61 -1.20 3.24
N LYS A 95 -13.16 -2.25 3.88
CA LYS A 95 -14.51 -2.75 3.62
C LYS A 95 -15.30 -2.91 4.92
N TRP A 96 -16.55 -2.45 4.88
CA TRP A 96 -17.57 -2.70 5.89
C TRP A 96 -18.64 -3.59 5.25
N THR A 97 -18.70 -4.86 5.65
CA THR A 97 -19.49 -5.92 5.02
C THR A 97 -20.66 -6.41 5.87
N GLY A 98 -20.82 -5.88 7.09
CA GLY A 98 -21.94 -6.22 7.97
C GLY A 98 -23.34 -6.05 7.34
N ALA A 99 -24.34 -6.80 7.84
CA ALA A 99 -25.73 -6.75 7.35
C ALA A 99 -26.35 -5.35 7.41
N LEU A 100 -25.98 -4.56 8.43
CA LEU A 100 -26.07 -3.10 8.44
C LEU A 100 -24.63 -2.59 8.43
N SER A 101 -24.13 -2.27 7.24
CA SER A 101 -22.69 -2.14 6.99
C SER A 101 -22.09 -0.93 7.73
N ALA A 102 -22.76 0.22 7.67
CA ALA A 102 -22.42 1.36 8.50
C ALA A 102 -23.60 2.33 8.67
N SER A 103 -23.45 3.27 9.60
CA SER A 103 -24.37 4.39 9.72
C SER A 103 -24.30 5.30 8.49
N LEU A 104 -25.41 5.97 8.16
CA LEU A 104 -25.43 6.96 7.08
C LEU A 104 -24.48 8.13 7.38
N THR A 105 -24.30 8.48 8.66
CA THR A 105 -23.34 9.50 9.08
C THR A 105 -21.91 9.12 8.71
N HIS A 106 -21.55 7.85 8.88
CA HIS A 106 -20.25 7.33 8.47
C HIS A 106 -20.05 7.45 6.95
N LEU A 107 -21.01 6.96 6.16
CA LEU A 107 -20.96 7.10 4.70
C LEU A 107 -20.86 8.57 4.26
N ARG A 108 -21.59 9.48 4.92
CA ARG A 108 -21.55 10.93 4.59
C ARG A 108 -20.20 11.57 4.90
N ALA A 109 -19.54 11.16 5.99
CA ALA A 109 -18.21 11.65 6.33
C ALA A 109 -17.17 11.19 5.29
N LEU A 110 -17.18 9.90 4.94
CA LEU A 110 -16.31 9.35 3.89
C LEU A 110 -16.58 10.00 2.54
N LEU A 111 -17.86 10.20 2.20
CA LEU A 111 -18.29 10.86 0.97
C LEU A 111 -17.78 12.30 0.89
N ALA A 112 -17.88 13.06 1.97
CA ALA A 112 -17.42 14.44 2.00
C ALA A 112 -15.90 14.51 1.77
N MET A 113 -15.13 13.64 2.43
CA MET A 113 -13.67 13.58 2.27
C MET A 113 -13.27 13.11 0.86
N TRP A 114 -14.02 12.20 0.25
CA TRP A 114 -13.76 11.73 -1.11
C TRP A 114 -14.16 12.77 -2.18
N GLN A 115 -15.24 13.52 -1.97
CA GLN A 115 -15.71 14.55 -2.92
C GLN A 115 -14.89 15.84 -2.90
N MET A 116 -14.19 16.10 -1.79
CA MET A 116 -13.35 17.28 -1.64
C MET A 116 -11.88 16.88 -1.43
N PRO A 117 -11.25 16.14 -2.37
CA PRO A 117 -9.88 15.70 -2.16
C PRO A 117 -8.94 16.90 -2.02
N PRO A 118 -7.98 16.87 -1.08
CA PRO A 118 -6.97 17.92 -0.98
C PRO A 118 -6.08 17.91 -2.22
N ASP A 119 -5.55 19.08 -2.58
CA ASP A 119 -4.57 19.19 -3.67
C ASP A 119 -3.28 18.45 -3.26
N PRO A 120 -2.85 17.39 -3.98
CA PRO A 120 -1.66 16.62 -3.64
C PRO A 120 -0.37 17.44 -3.59
N ALA A 121 -0.35 18.63 -4.22
CA ALA A 121 0.78 19.55 -4.15
C ALA A 121 0.81 20.36 -2.85
N ALA A 122 -0.34 20.52 -2.19
CA ALA A 122 -0.48 21.28 -0.95
C ALA A 122 -0.51 20.37 0.27
N ASP A 123 -1.36 19.34 0.27
CA ASP A 123 -1.54 18.44 1.41
C ASP A 123 -2.26 17.13 1.03
N TYR A 124 -2.31 16.18 1.96
CA TYR A 124 -2.99 14.88 1.80
C TYR A 124 -4.01 14.66 2.92
N VAL A 125 -4.85 13.64 2.76
CA VAL A 125 -5.64 13.13 3.89
C VAL A 125 -4.73 12.24 4.72
N GLU A 126 -4.66 12.47 6.03
CA GLU A 126 -3.95 11.55 6.92
C GLU A 126 -4.87 10.41 7.31
N TRP A 127 -4.36 9.19 7.23
CA TRP A 127 -5.05 7.98 7.59
C TRP A 127 -4.29 7.22 8.65
N TRP A 128 -5.01 6.87 9.71
CA TRP A 128 -4.48 6.22 10.89
C TRP A 128 -5.24 4.90 11.12
N PRO A 129 -4.85 3.79 10.45
CA PRO A 129 -5.49 2.48 10.57
C PRO A 129 -5.13 1.77 11.87
N SER A 130 -5.48 2.38 13.00
CA SER A 130 -5.20 1.90 14.37
C SER A 130 -5.79 0.53 14.70
N TYR A 131 -6.72 0.03 13.88
CA TYR A 131 -7.26 -1.33 13.97
C TYR A 131 -6.28 -2.40 13.43
N ALA A 132 -5.26 -2.01 12.66
CA ALA A 132 -4.33 -2.94 12.03
C ALA A 132 -2.85 -2.59 12.19
N ASN A 133 -2.47 -1.33 12.38
CA ASN A 133 -1.10 -0.98 12.80
C ASN A 133 -1.08 0.33 13.60
N ALA A 134 0.08 0.65 14.20
CA ALA A 134 0.27 1.90 14.94
C ALA A 134 0.75 3.06 14.06
N LEU A 135 0.80 2.88 12.73
CA LEU A 135 1.39 3.83 11.80
C LEU A 135 0.33 4.77 11.21
N GLY A 136 0.78 5.96 10.81
CA GLY A 136 -0.01 6.93 10.07
C GLY A 136 0.51 7.07 8.65
N TYR A 137 -0.40 7.31 7.71
CA TYR A 137 -0.09 7.43 6.28
C TYR A 137 -0.77 8.65 5.69
N LYS A 138 -0.10 9.34 4.77
CA LYS A 138 -0.73 10.30 3.87
C LYS A 138 -1.33 9.53 2.70
N VAL A 139 -2.62 9.73 2.46
CA VAL A 139 -3.38 8.97 1.47
C VAL A 139 -4.20 9.86 0.53
N LEU A 140 -4.48 9.32 -0.64
CA LEU A 140 -5.44 9.82 -1.60
C LEU A 140 -6.65 8.89 -1.63
N LEU A 141 -7.85 9.43 -1.44
CA LEU A 141 -9.09 8.67 -1.57
C LEU A 141 -9.42 8.55 -3.06
N ILE A 142 -9.31 7.35 -3.63
CA ILE A 142 -9.48 7.12 -5.06
C ILE A 142 -10.94 6.82 -5.40
N ALA A 143 -11.56 5.95 -4.61
CA ALA A 143 -12.92 5.50 -4.87
C ALA A 143 -13.67 5.21 -3.56
N LEU A 144 -14.96 5.50 -3.59
CA LEU A 144 -15.92 5.12 -2.57
C LEU A 144 -17.10 4.43 -3.24
N GLU A 145 -17.33 3.17 -2.89
CA GLU A 145 -18.35 2.31 -3.48
C GLU A 145 -19.34 1.83 -2.42
N VAL A 146 -20.60 1.64 -2.82
CA VAL A 146 -21.64 1.04 -2.00
C VAL A 146 -22.27 -0.11 -2.79
N GLY A 147 -22.18 -1.33 -2.27
CA GLY A 147 -22.68 -2.54 -2.94
C GLY A 147 -21.94 -2.89 -4.24
N GLY A 148 -20.68 -2.49 -4.38
CA GLY A 148 -19.87 -2.76 -5.59
C GLY A 148 -20.26 -1.91 -6.80
N GLN A 149 -21.01 -0.83 -6.60
CA GLN A 149 -21.34 0.16 -7.62
C GLN A 149 -20.94 1.57 -7.16
N ALA A 150 -20.88 2.50 -8.11
CA ALA A 150 -20.86 3.92 -7.79
C ALA A 150 -22.02 4.28 -6.85
N ILE A 151 -21.82 5.28 -6.00
CA ILE A 151 -22.67 5.57 -4.84
C ILE A 151 -24.13 5.71 -5.25
N SER A 152 -24.91 4.68 -4.92
CA SER A 152 -26.35 4.61 -5.13
C SER A 152 -27.04 4.39 -3.79
N LEU A 153 -27.86 5.36 -3.37
CA LEU A 153 -28.57 5.32 -2.10
C LEU A 153 -29.98 4.76 -2.31
N ASN A 154 -30.21 3.50 -1.91
CA ASN A 154 -31.54 2.88 -1.92
C ASN A 154 -32.41 3.34 -0.72
N TYR A 155 -33.72 3.04 -0.78
CA TYR A 155 -34.75 3.45 0.20
C TYR A 155 -34.41 3.15 1.68
N VAL A 156 -33.58 2.14 1.97
CA VAL A 156 -33.17 1.75 3.35
C VAL A 156 -32.28 2.82 4.03
N ALA A 157 -31.66 3.72 3.26
CA ALA A 157 -31.00 4.91 3.81
C ALA A 157 -31.94 5.81 4.65
N ARG A 158 -33.27 5.68 4.50
CA ARG A 158 -34.27 6.40 5.29
C ARG A 158 -34.29 6.05 6.77
N GLN A 159 -33.74 4.91 7.20
CA GLN A 159 -33.61 4.54 8.61
C GLN A 159 -32.24 4.91 9.21
N GLY A 160 -31.40 5.63 8.47
CA GLY A 160 -30.09 6.10 8.94
C GLY A 160 -28.96 5.08 8.83
N TRP A 161 -29.18 3.97 8.12
CA TRP A 161 -28.19 2.90 7.91
C TRP A 161 -28.02 2.55 6.44
N VAL A 162 -26.83 2.07 6.09
CA VAL A 162 -26.49 1.55 4.77
C VAL A 162 -26.59 0.02 4.82
N ALA A 163 -27.48 -0.55 4.00
CA ALA A 163 -27.74 -2.00 3.92
C ALA A 163 -27.02 -2.64 2.72
N ALA A 164 -25.78 -2.19 2.45
CA ALA A 164 -24.93 -2.71 1.39
C ALA A 164 -23.47 -2.45 1.77
N PRO A 165 -22.53 -3.35 1.38
CA PRO A 165 -21.13 -3.19 1.73
C PRO A 165 -20.57 -1.85 1.28
N ILE A 166 -19.83 -1.18 2.15
CA ILE A 166 -19.12 0.06 1.80
C ILE A 166 -17.67 -0.32 1.55
N THR A 167 -17.10 0.15 0.43
CA THR A 167 -15.69 -0.06 0.09
C THR A 167 -15.04 1.29 -0.15
N LEU A 168 -14.00 1.60 0.63
CA LEU A 168 -13.15 2.77 0.45
C LEU A 168 -11.80 2.32 -0.12
N ARG A 169 -11.40 2.89 -1.26
CA ARG A 169 -10.09 2.64 -1.87
C ARG A 169 -9.18 3.84 -1.69
N LEU A 170 -7.99 3.57 -1.17
CA LEU A 170 -6.97 4.55 -0.80
C LEU A 170 -5.67 4.25 -1.56
N LYS A 171 -4.92 5.29 -1.94
CA LYS A 171 -3.53 5.15 -2.37
C LYS A 171 -2.63 5.84 -1.36
N ILE A 172 -1.60 5.13 -0.91
CA ILE A 172 -0.63 5.68 0.04
C ILE A 172 0.39 6.51 -0.74
N ALA A 173 0.59 7.74 -0.29
CA ALA A 173 1.57 8.67 -0.84
C ALA A 173 2.84 8.72 0.03
N GLU A 174 2.68 8.74 1.35
CA GLU A 174 3.79 8.86 2.29
C GLU A 174 3.41 8.26 3.65
N ARG A 175 4.41 7.98 4.50
CA ARG A 175 4.21 7.73 5.92
C ARG A 175 4.31 9.04 6.71
N ILE A 176 3.59 9.12 7.83
CA ILE A 176 3.62 10.26 8.78
C ILE A 176 4.67 10.01 9.87
#